data_AF-A0A2E6ZZ14-F1
#
_entry.id   AF-A0A2E6ZZ14-F1
#
_cell.length_a   1.000
_cell.length_b   1.000
_cell.length_c   1.000
_cell.angle_alpha   90.00
_cell.angle_beta   90.00
_cell.angle_gamma   90.00
#
_symmetry.space_group_name_H-M   'P 1'
#
loop_
_entity.id
_entity.type
_entity.pdbx_description
1 polymer ?
#
loop_
_entity_poly.entity_id
_entity_poly.type
_entity_poly.pdbx_seq_one_letter_code
_entity_poly.pdbx_strand_id
1 'polypeptide(L)'
;PGRRLAASRTRLVEASTRLESASRELVRLTTGRIATLAGRLDALSPLGVLARGYAVCWNTDRTAVIRDADAVAVGDEISITLQRGRLRAKTTGRD
;
A
#
# COMPACT_ATOMS: atom_id res chain seq x y z
N PRO A 1 -10.84 -6.13 59.76
CA PRO A 1 -10.74 -7.16 58.69
C PRO A 1 -11.24 -6.71 57.30
N GLY A 2 -12.42 -6.08 57.19
CA GLY A 2 -13.03 -5.69 55.89
C GLY A 2 -12.31 -4.57 55.11
N ARG A 3 -11.66 -3.62 55.81
CA ARG A 3 -10.96 -2.48 55.17
C ARG A 3 -9.79 -2.90 54.26
N ARG A 4 -9.08 -3.98 54.59
CA ARG A 4 -7.97 -4.48 53.76
C ARG A 4 -8.46 -5.15 52.47
N LEU A 5 -9.55 -5.93 52.55
CA LEU A 5 -10.15 -6.58 51.38
C LEU A 5 -10.74 -5.55 50.41
N ALA A 6 -11.38 -4.49 50.94
CA ALA A 6 -11.86 -3.37 50.13
C ALA A 6 -10.72 -2.67 49.39
N ALA A 7 -9.62 -2.34 50.09
CA ALA A 7 -8.45 -1.69 49.47
C ALA A 7 -7.78 -2.56 48.40
N SER A 8 -7.63 -3.86 48.63
CA SER A 8 -7.09 -4.79 47.62
C SER A 8 -7.99 -4.90 46.39
N ARG A 9 -9.31 -4.88 46.58
CA ARG A 9 -10.28 -4.92 45.47
C ARG A 9 -10.21 -3.66 44.61
N THR A 10 -10.13 -2.48 45.23
CA THR A 10 -9.97 -1.21 44.51
C THR A 10 -8.71 -1.21 43.66
N ARG A 11 -7.57 -1.65 44.21
CA ARG A 11 -6.31 -1.74 43.48
C ARG A 11 -6.38 -2.71 42.29
N LEU A 12 -7.10 -3.81 42.42
CA LEU A 12 -7.30 -4.77 41.33
C LEU A 12 -8.11 -4.16 40.18
N VAL A 13 -9.18 -3.43 40.51
CA VAL A 13 -10.00 -2.72 39.51
C VAL A 13 -9.17 -1.66 38.79
N GLU A 14 -8.42 -0.83 39.52
CA GLU A 14 -7.54 0.18 38.94
C GLU A 14 -6.43 -0.43 38.06
N ALA A 15 -5.85 -1.56 38.47
CA ALA A 15 -4.88 -2.28 37.66
C ALA A 15 -5.50 -2.85 36.38
N SER A 16 -6.71 -3.43 36.46
CA SER A 16 -7.44 -3.96 35.30
C SER A 16 -7.78 -2.87 34.31
N THR A 17 -8.33 -1.75 34.77
CA THR A 17 -8.67 -0.62 33.89
C THR A 17 -7.43 -0.05 33.21
N ARG A 18 -6.30 0.07 33.92
CA ARG A 18 -5.04 0.51 33.32
C ARG A 18 -4.53 -0.48 32.27
N LEU A 19 -4.57 -1.79 32.55
CA LEU A 19 -4.16 -2.82 31.60
C LEU A 19 -5.02 -2.80 30.34
N GLU A 20 -6.33 -2.68 30.48
CA GLU A 20 -7.25 -2.57 29.34
C GLU A 20 -6.95 -1.35 28.48
N SER A 21 -6.72 -0.19 29.12
CA SER A 21 -6.39 1.05 28.40
C SER A 21 -5.06 0.94 27.64
N ALA A 22 -4.03 0.38 28.28
CA ALA A 22 -2.72 0.18 27.67
C ALA A 22 -2.79 -0.82 26.51
N SER A 23 -3.56 -1.90 26.66
CA SER A 23 -3.77 -2.91 25.62
C SER A 23 -4.46 -2.30 24.40
N ARG A 24 -5.53 -1.52 24.61
CA ARG A 24 -6.24 -0.81 23.52
C ARG A 24 -5.31 0.16 22.79
N GLU A 25 -4.48 0.90 23.52
CA GLU A 25 -3.56 1.84 22.92
C GLU A 25 -2.48 1.14 22.10
N LEU A 26 -1.94 0.02 22.59
CA LEU A 26 -0.99 -0.80 21.83
C LEU A 26 -1.59 -1.29 20.51
N VAL A 27 -2.82 -1.83 20.55
CA VAL A 27 -3.53 -2.29 19.34
C VAL A 27 -3.76 -1.13 18.37
N ARG A 28 -4.14 0.05 18.86
CA ARG A 28 -4.36 1.24 18.02
C ARG A 28 -3.08 1.66 17.31
N LEU A 29 -1.96 1.71 18.03
CA LEU A 29 -0.65 2.09 17.50
C LEU A 29 -0.13 1.08 16.47
N THR A 30 -0.24 -0.22 16.74
CA THR A 30 0.18 -1.27 15.80
C THR A 30 -0.67 -1.28 14.55
N THR A 31 -2.00 -1.13 14.68
CA THR A 31 -2.92 -1.04 13.54
C THR A 31 -2.59 0.17 12.65
N GLY A 32 -2.34 1.34 13.25
CA GLY A 32 -1.95 2.54 12.48
C GLY A 32 -0.62 2.37 11.74
N ARG A 33 0.37 1.70 12.34
CA ARG A 33 1.64 1.37 11.69
C ARG A 33 1.45 0.43 10.50
N ILE A 34 0.65 -0.62 10.66
CA ILE A 34 0.33 -1.56 9.57
C ILE A 34 -0.38 -0.83 8.43
N ALA A 35 -1.38 0.00 8.71
CA ALA A 35 -2.08 0.77 7.69
C ALA A 35 -1.16 1.73 6.94
N THR A 36 -0.23 2.38 7.64
CA THR A 36 0.77 3.28 7.02
C THR A 36 1.72 2.51 6.11
N LEU A 37 2.21 1.35 6.54
CA LEU A 37 3.09 0.50 5.74
C LEU A 37 2.36 -0.08 4.53
N ALA A 38 1.11 -0.50 4.69
CA ALA A 38 0.26 -0.94 3.58
C ALA A 38 0.04 0.18 2.56
N GLY A 39 -0.32 1.40 3.01
CA GLY A 39 -0.47 2.54 2.11
C GLY A 39 0.81 2.93 1.37
N ARG A 40 1.98 2.78 2.02
CA ARG A 40 3.29 2.94 1.35
C ARG A 40 3.55 1.84 0.33
N LEU A 41 3.23 0.58 0.65
CA LEU A 41 3.36 -0.54 -0.26
C LEU A 41 2.44 -0.39 -1.47
N ASP A 42 1.21 0.09 -1.27
CA ASP A 42 0.26 0.39 -2.34
C ASP A 42 0.75 1.56 -3.22
N ALA A 43 1.31 2.60 -2.61
CA ALA A 43 1.89 3.73 -3.34
C ALA A 43 3.15 3.34 -4.14
N LEU A 44 3.90 2.35 -3.65
CA LEU A 44 5.09 1.79 -4.32
C LEU A 44 4.75 0.64 -5.28
N SER A 45 3.51 0.14 -5.25
CA SER A 45 3.07 -0.93 -6.13
C SER A 45 2.80 -0.38 -7.53
N PRO A 46 3.40 -0.97 -8.58
CA PRO A 46 3.03 -0.68 -9.97
C PRO A 46 1.51 -0.79 -10.22
N LEU A 47 0.80 -1.59 -9.44
CA LEU A 47 -0.66 -1.72 -9.51
C LEU A 47 -1.41 -0.50 -8.94
N GLY A 48 -0.87 0.19 -7.94
CA GLY A 48 -1.45 1.42 -7.39
C GLY A 48 -1.35 2.60 -8.36
N VAL A 49 -0.26 2.65 -9.14
CA VAL A 49 -0.11 3.58 -10.27
C VAL A 49 -1.12 3.24 -11.36
N LEU A 50 -1.26 1.97 -11.75
CA LEU A 50 -2.23 1.56 -12.77
C LEU A 50 -3.70 1.80 -12.35
N ALA A 51 -4.04 1.66 -11.06
CA ALA A 51 -5.38 1.88 -10.54
C ALA A 51 -5.86 3.35 -10.63
N ARG A 52 -4.94 4.30 -10.79
CA ARG A 52 -5.26 5.73 -11.01
C ARG A 52 -5.48 6.08 -12.49
N GLY A 53 -5.56 5.08 -13.36
CA GLY A 53 -5.77 5.26 -14.80
C GLY A 53 -4.47 5.40 -15.61
N TYR A 54 -3.31 5.20 -14.99
CA TYR A 54 -2.04 5.17 -15.72
C TYR A 54 -1.80 3.80 -16.35
N ALA A 55 -0.90 3.74 -17.33
CA ALA A 55 -0.47 2.53 -18.01
C ALA A 55 1.05 2.44 -18.00
N VAL A 56 1.61 1.22 -17.93
CA VAL A 56 3.06 1.02 -18.10
C VAL A 56 3.32 0.56 -19.52
N CYS A 57 4.13 1.34 -20.25
CA CYS A 57 4.56 1.02 -21.60
C CYS A 57 5.87 0.21 -21.58
N TRP A 58 5.93 -0.85 -22.38
CA TRP A 58 7.06 -1.75 -22.52
C TRP A 58 7.44 -1.87 -23.99
N ASN A 59 8.71 -2.18 -24.24
CA ASN A 59 9.13 -2.63 -25.57
C ASN A 59 8.39 -3.92 -25.98
N THR A 60 8.45 -4.27 -27.27
CA THR A 60 7.78 -5.45 -27.86
C THR A 60 7.97 -6.72 -27.02
N ASP A 61 9.21 -6.96 -26.59
CA ASP A 61 9.62 -8.18 -25.89
C ASP A 61 9.37 -8.14 -24.37
N ARG A 62 8.89 -7.01 -23.85
CA ARG A 62 8.66 -6.75 -22.41
C ARG A 62 9.89 -6.95 -21.53
N THR A 63 11.07 -6.68 -22.06
CA THR A 63 12.34 -6.72 -21.34
C THR A 63 12.67 -5.38 -20.69
N ALA A 64 12.12 -4.27 -21.20
CA ALA A 64 12.37 -2.92 -20.70
C ALA A 64 11.10 -2.06 -20.67
N VAL A 65 10.99 -1.21 -19.65
CA VAL A 65 9.95 -0.17 -19.56
C VAL A 65 10.38 1.04 -20.38
N ILE A 66 9.51 1.50 -21.27
CA ILE A 66 9.71 2.72 -22.03
C ILE A 66 9.34 3.91 -21.12
N ARG A 67 10.31 4.78 -20.88
CA ARG A 67 10.17 5.97 -20.01
C ARG A 67 10.30 7.28 -20.77
N ASP A 68 10.83 7.22 -21.99
CA ASP A 68 11.10 8.34 -22.88
C ASP A 68 10.53 8.00 -24.26
N ALA A 69 9.86 8.95 -24.90
CA ALA A 69 9.33 8.80 -26.24
C ALA A 69 10.46 8.61 -27.28
N ASP A 70 11.65 9.13 -27.00
CA ASP A 70 12.80 8.98 -27.89
C ASP A 70 13.32 7.55 -27.98
N ALA A 71 12.97 6.70 -27.01
CA ALA A 71 13.34 5.28 -26.99
C ALA A 71 12.51 4.42 -27.97
N VAL A 72 11.56 5.01 -28.69
CA VAL A 72 10.66 4.31 -29.62
C VAL A 72 10.64 5.02 -30.97
N ALA A 73 10.68 4.24 -32.04
CA ALA A 73 10.53 4.74 -33.40
C ALA A 73 9.08 4.60 -33.90
N VAL A 74 8.72 5.44 -34.88
CA VAL A 74 7.46 5.25 -35.61
C VAL A 74 7.50 3.90 -36.31
N GLY A 75 6.46 3.10 -36.10
CA GLY A 75 6.35 1.75 -36.60
C GLY A 75 6.72 0.65 -35.60
N ASP A 76 7.30 0.99 -34.45
CA ASP A 76 7.60 -0.01 -33.42
C ASP A 76 6.33 -0.56 -32.78
N GLU A 77 6.36 -1.84 -32.45
CA GLU A 77 5.36 -2.43 -31.56
C GLU A 77 5.71 -2.18 -30.10
N ILE A 78 4.69 -1.91 -29.30
CA ILE A 78 4.81 -1.67 -27.87
C ILE A 78 3.76 -2.49 -27.12
N SER A 79 4.09 -2.91 -25.91
CA SER A 79 3.15 -3.58 -25.02
C SER A 79 2.75 -2.67 -23.88
N ILE A 80 1.45 -2.44 -23.74
CA ILE A 80 0.90 -1.57 -22.72
C ILE A 80 0.22 -2.44 -21.66
N THR A 81 0.66 -2.30 -20.41
CA THR A 81 0.04 -2.96 -19.26
C THR A 81 -0.90 -1.98 -18.58
N LEU A 82 -2.17 -2.39 -18.43
CA LEU A 82 -3.21 -1.64 -17.73
C LEU A 82 -3.47 -2.27 -16.36
N GLN A 83 -4.30 -1.62 -15.54
CA GLN A 83 -4.77 -2.18 -14.26
C GLN A 83 -5.35 -3.60 -14.44
N ARG A 84 -6.07 -3.83 -15.54
CA ARG A 84 -6.60 -5.14 -15.91
C ARG A 84 -6.31 -5.39 -17.39
N GLY A 85 -5.59 -6.46 -17.66
CA GLY A 85 -5.25 -6.86 -19.03
C GLY A 85 -4.07 -6.11 -19.63
N ARG A 86 -3.84 -6.37 -20.92
CA ARG A 86 -2.72 -5.86 -21.70
C ARG A 86 -3.17 -5.56 -23.11
N LEU A 87 -2.52 -4.58 -23.73
CA LEU A 87 -2.71 -4.22 -25.12
C LEU A 87 -1.38 -4.30 -25.87
N ARG A 88 -1.48 -4.56 -27.17
CA ARG A 88 -0.40 -4.31 -28.13
C ARG A 88 -0.79 -3.10 -28.97
N ALA A 89 0.15 -2.21 -29.18
CA ALA A 89 -0.05 -1.03 -30.00
C ALA A 89 1.16 -0.85 -30.91
N LYS A 90 0.98 -0.09 -31.99
CA LYS A 90 2.04 0.29 -32.92
C LYS A 90 2.17 1.80 -32.90
N THR A 91 3.39 2.30 -32.75
CA THR A 91 3.67 3.74 -32.69
C THR A 91 3.44 4.36 -34.06
N THR A 92 2.58 5.39 -34.15
CA THR A 92 2.26 6.08 -35.42
C THR A 92 2.92 7.46 -35.53
N GLY A 93 3.34 8.03 -34.41
CA GLY A 93 3.96 9.35 -34.29
C GLY A 93 4.52 9.56 -32.88
N ARG A 94 5.37 10.56 -32.70
CA ARG A 94 5.93 11.00 -31.41
C ARG A 94 6.11 12.52 -31.45
N ASP A 95 5.77 13.21 -30.37
CA ASP A 95 5.85 14.67 -30.20
C ASP A 95 7.06 15.06 -29.36
#